data_AF-A0A6B0WII4-F1
#
_entry.id   AF-A0A6B0WII4-F1
#
_cell.length_a   1.000
_cell.length_b   1.000
_cell.length_c   1.000
_cell.angle_alpha   90.00
_cell.angle_beta   90.00
_cell.angle_gamma   90.00
#
_symmetry.space_group_name_H-M   'P 1'
#
loop_
_entity.id
_entity.type
_entity.pdbx_description
1 polymer ?
#
loop_
_entity_poly.entity_id
_entity_poly.type
_entity_poly.pdbx_seq_one_letter_code
_entity_poly.pdbx_strand_id
1 'polypeptide(L)'
;LMVLLGCLTMEEAYRSIEWQAVFLIAGMLPLGVALQEAGASALLAEAVVRTVGDFGPLAAMGALFLVTSLATQVIPTAALVVLMSPIVLGTAESLGISPYPLMMATAMAASASFASPVSHPANVLVMGPGGYRFTDYLRVGLPLTAVVFAVVMLVVPVFWPF
;
A
#
# COMPACT_ATOMS: atom_id res chain seq x y z
N LEU A 1 5.12 11.47 -25.65
CA LEU A 1 5.93 12.62 -26.11
C LEU A 1 7.35 12.19 -26.55
N MET A 2 8.12 11.49 -25.70
CA MET A 2 9.50 11.08 -26.03
C MET A 2 9.64 10.19 -27.28
N VAL A 3 8.67 9.32 -27.56
CA VAL A 3 8.66 8.49 -28.80
C VAL A 3 8.40 9.34 -30.05
N LEU A 4 7.48 10.32 -29.97
CA LEU A 4 7.19 11.24 -31.08
C LEU A 4 8.35 12.19 -31.39
N LEU A 5 9.13 12.55 -30.38
CA LEU A 5 10.33 13.40 -30.51
C LEU A 5 11.59 12.61 -30.89
N GLY A 6 11.48 11.29 -31.07
CA GLY A 6 12.61 10.42 -31.44
C GLY A 6 13.65 10.21 -30.33
N CYS A 7 13.34 10.59 -29.08
CA CYS A 7 14.25 10.39 -27.94
C CYS A 7 14.29 8.92 -27.47
N LEU A 8 13.24 8.15 -27.79
CA LEU A 8 13.08 6.74 -27.45
C LEU A 8 12.41 6.01 -28.62
N THR A 9 12.88 4.81 -28.92
CA THR A 9 12.18 3.91 -29.85
C THR A 9 10.93 3.33 -29.19
N MET A 10 9.98 2.86 -30.01
CA MET A 10 8.75 2.25 -29.48
C MET A 10 9.06 0.97 -28.67
N GLU A 11 10.09 0.22 -29.05
CA GLU A 11 10.56 -0.95 -28.31
C GLU A 11 11.13 -0.58 -26.94
N GLU A 12 11.95 0.47 -26.84
CA GLU A 12 12.48 0.95 -25.55
C GLU A 12 11.36 1.47 -24.63
N ALA A 13 10.38 2.18 -25.20
CA ALA A 13 9.20 2.60 -24.47
C ALA A 13 8.42 1.39 -23.94
N TYR A 14 8.18 0.36 -24.77
CA TYR A 14 7.54 -0.88 -24.34
C TYR A 14 8.33 -1.60 -23.23
N ARG A 15 9.67 -1.61 -23.32
CA ARG A 15 10.54 -2.23 -22.31
C ARG A 15 10.58 -1.46 -20.99
N SER A 16 10.31 -0.16 -21.03
CA SER A 16 10.27 0.70 -19.83
C SER A 16 8.99 0.56 -19.01
N ILE A 17 7.94 -0.07 -19.58
CA ILE A 17 6.70 -0.35 -18.85
C ILE A 17 6.93 -1.51 -17.89
N GLU A 18 6.55 -1.32 -16.63
CA GLU A 18 6.61 -2.35 -15.60
C GLU A 18 5.45 -3.34 -15.76
N TRP A 19 5.52 -4.21 -16.79
CA TRP A 19 4.44 -5.14 -17.16
C TRP A 19 3.97 -6.02 -16.01
N GLN A 20 4.87 -6.38 -15.09
CA GLN A 20 4.52 -7.12 -13.88
C GLN A 20 3.47 -6.39 -13.05
N ALA A 21 3.59 -5.08 -12.85
CA ALA A 21 2.60 -4.29 -12.12
C ALA A 21 1.25 -4.23 -12.86
N VAL A 22 1.28 -4.09 -14.19
CA VAL A 22 0.06 -4.07 -15.02
C VAL A 22 -0.70 -5.39 -14.92
N PHE A 23 -0.01 -6.52 -15.11
CA PHE A 23 -0.62 -7.85 -15.01
C PHE A 23 -1.07 -8.19 -13.60
N LEU A 24 -0.33 -7.74 -12.59
CA LEU A 24 -0.71 -7.88 -11.19
C LEU A 24 -2.02 -7.11 -10.89
N ILE A 25 -2.12 -5.84 -11.30
CA ILE A 25 -3.37 -5.06 -11.13
C ILE A 25 -4.54 -5.74 -11.85
N ALA A 26 -4.32 -6.18 -13.10
CA ALA A 26 -5.34 -6.88 -13.88
C ALA A 26 -5.77 -8.20 -13.24
N GLY A 27 -4.84 -8.99 -12.69
CA GLY A 27 -5.12 -10.27 -12.05
C GLY A 27 -5.77 -10.15 -10.67
N MET A 28 -5.62 -9.03 -10.01
CA MET A 28 -6.23 -8.80 -8.71
C MET A 28 -7.66 -8.29 -8.78
N LEU A 29 -8.11 -7.73 -9.91
CA LEU A 29 -9.52 -7.42 -10.14
C LEU A 29 -10.41 -8.67 -9.93
N PRO A 30 -10.17 -9.82 -10.60
CA PRO A 30 -10.95 -11.03 -10.36
C PRO A 30 -10.69 -11.65 -8.98
N LEU A 31 -9.48 -11.50 -8.41
CA LEU A 31 -9.22 -11.95 -7.04
C LEU A 31 -10.03 -11.15 -6.01
N GLY A 32 -10.16 -9.84 -6.20
CA GLY A 32 -10.99 -8.98 -5.36
C GLY A 32 -12.47 -9.36 -5.44
N VAL A 33 -12.97 -9.64 -6.64
CA VAL A 33 -14.34 -10.18 -6.85
C VAL A 33 -14.49 -11.53 -6.15
N ALA A 34 -13.54 -12.45 -6.30
CA ALA A 34 -13.57 -13.74 -5.63
C ALA A 34 -13.53 -13.62 -4.10
N LEU A 35 -12.77 -12.66 -3.54
CA LEU A 35 -12.76 -12.37 -2.10
C LEU A 35 -14.07 -11.75 -1.60
N GLN A 36 -14.77 -11.00 -2.46
CA GLN A 36 -16.13 -10.52 -2.18
C GLN A 36 -17.13 -11.66 -2.20
N GLU A 37 -17.14 -12.48 -3.26
CA GLU A 37 -18.04 -13.62 -3.39
C GLU A 37 -17.79 -14.70 -2.31
N ALA A 38 -16.54 -14.91 -1.90
CA ALA A 38 -16.18 -15.83 -0.82
C ALA A 38 -16.51 -15.28 0.59
N GLY A 39 -16.96 -14.02 0.71
CA GLY A 39 -17.25 -13.36 1.99
C GLY A 39 -16.02 -13.04 2.84
N ALA A 40 -14.81 -13.28 2.34
CA ALA A 40 -13.56 -13.03 3.07
C ALA A 40 -13.32 -11.53 3.31
N SER A 41 -13.70 -10.69 2.34
CA SER A 41 -13.67 -9.22 2.50
C SER A 41 -14.56 -8.74 3.65
N ALA A 42 -15.77 -9.29 3.77
CA ALA A 42 -16.70 -8.99 4.86
C ALA A 42 -16.14 -9.45 6.22
N LEU A 43 -15.56 -10.66 6.29
CA LEU A 43 -14.92 -11.15 7.52
C LEU A 43 -13.74 -10.27 7.97
N LEU A 44 -12.90 -9.83 7.03
CA LEU A 44 -11.77 -8.95 7.34
C LEU A 44 -12.22 -7.55 7.73
N ALA A 45 -13.21 -6.99 7.04
CA ALA A 45 -13.83 -5.72 7.41
C ALA A 45 -14.45 -5.80 8.82
N GLU A 46 -15.20 -6.85 9.11
CA GLU A 46 -15.84 -7.08 10.40
C GLU A 46 -14.81 -7.28 11.53
N ALA A 47 -13.66 -7.92 11.24
CA ALA A 47 -12.54 -8.00 12.18
C ALA A 47 -11.93 -6.62 12.49
N VAL A 48 -11.75 -5.77 11.47
CA VAL A 48 -11.26 -4.38 11.65
C VAL A 48 -12.30 -3.54 12.41
N VAL A 49 -13.59 -3.65 12.06
CA VAL A 49 -14.67 -2.91 12.73
C VAL A 49 -14.85 -3.37 14.17
N ARG A 50 -14.78 -4.67 14.48
CA ARG A 50 -14.85 -5.14 15.87
C ARG A 50 -13.70 -4.68 16.74
N THR A 51 -12.52 -4.51 16.16
CA THR A 51 -11.33 -4.11 16.92
C THR A 51 -11.23 -2.59 17.06
N VAL A 52 -11.73 -1.83 16.08
CA VAL A 52 -11.41 -0.41 15.94
C VAL A 52 -12.63 0.48 15.61
N GLY A 53 -13.78 -0.10 15.27
CA GLY A 53 -15.00 0.62 14.89
C GLY A 53 -15.54 1.55 15.99
N ASP A 54 -15.40 1.17 17.26
CA ASP A 54 -15.79 2.02 18.41
C ASP A 54 -14.93 3.28 18.56
N PHE A 55 -13.72 3.29 17.97
CA PHE A 55 -12.79 4.41 18.01
C PHE A 55 -12.92 5.35 16.79
N GLY A 56 -13.84 5.05 15.87
CA GLY A 56 -14.21 5.91 14.73
C GLY A 56 -13.37 5.72 13.44
N PRO A 57 -13.71 6.46 12.36
CA PRO A 57 -13.12 6.30 11.03
C PRO A 57 -11.60 6.52 10.98
N LEU A 58 -11.10 7.45 11.79
CA LEU A 58 -9.66 7.69 11.97
C LEU A 58 -8.94 6.44 12.44
N ALA A 59 -9.50 5.74 13.41
CA ALA A 59 -8.87 4.57 13.97
C ALA A 59 -8.85 3.41 12.95
N ALA A 60 -9.92 3.22 12.17
CA ALA A 60 -9.95 2.24 11.08
C ALA A 60 -8.87 2.53 10.01
N MET A 61 -8.69 3.80 9.64
CA MET A 61 -7.61 4.24 8.75
C MET A 61 -6.23 3.88 9.31
N GLY A 62 -6.03 4.03 10.62
CA GLY A 62 -4.76 3.73 11.28
C GLY A 62 -4.46 2.24 11.35
N ALA A 63 -5.48 1.45 11.66
CA ALA A 63 -5.38 0.00 11.67
C ALA A 63 -4.98 -0.53 10.29
N LEU A 64 -5.64 -0.06 9.23
CA LEU A 64 -5.30 -0.43 7.86
C LEU A 64 -3.87 0.01 7.50
N PHE A 65 -3.47 1.23 7.85
CA PHE A 65 -2.09 1.68 7.65
C PHE A 65 -1.07 0.75 8.33
N LEU A 66 -1.29 0.38 9.59
CA LEU A 66 -0.37 -0.46 10.34
C LEU A 66 -0.28 -1.87 9.75
N VAL A 67 -1.41 -2.47 9.39
CA VAL A 67 -1.44 -3.80 8.75
C VAL A 67 -0.71 -3.75 7.41
N THR A 68 -0.97 -2.73 6.58
CA THR A 68 -0.25 -2.54 5.31
C THR A 68 1.25 -2.33 5.54
N SER A 69 1.63 -1.48 6.49
CA SER A 69 3.05 -1.19 6.78
C SER A 69 3.81 -2.38 7.35
N LEU A 70 3.14 -3.33 8.01
CA LEU A 70 3.75 -4.57 8.46
C LEU A 70 3.88 -5.55 7.29
N ALA A 71 2.85 -5.67 6.47
CA ALA A 71 2.82 -6.56 5.32
C ALA A 71 3.84 -6.14 4.23
N THR A 72 4.14 -4.86 4.06
CA THR A 72 5.17 -4.38 3.11
C THR A 72 6.55 -4.91 3.42
N GLN A 73 6.85 -5.35 4.65
CA GLN A 73 8.16 -5.88 4.96
C GLN A 73 8.48 -7.17 4.20
N VAL A 74 7.45 -7.91 3.79
CA VAL A 74 7.54 -9.23 3.15
C VAL A 74 6.99 -9.20 1.71
N ILE A 75 6.01 -8.35 1.45
CA ILE A 75 5.31 -8.27 0.16
C ILE A 75 5.76 -6.99 -0.59
N PRO A 76 6.11 -7.10 -1.88
CA PRO A 76 6.40 -5.93 -2.71
C PRO A 76 5.25 -4.91 -2.70
N THR A 77 5.60 -3.63 -2.66
CA THR A 77 4.65 -2.51 -2.47
C THR A 77 3.49 -2.55 -3.48
N ALA A 78 3.78 -2.80 -4.76
CA ALA A 78 2.78 -2.90 -5.81
C ALA A 78 1.79 -4.06 -5.58
N ALA A 79 2.29 -5.25 -5.19
CA ALA A 79 1.44 -6.40 -4.88
C ALA A 79 0.53 -6.14 -3.67
N LEU A 80 1.08 -5.46 -2.66
CA LEU A 80 0.35 -5.22 -1.44
C LEU A 80 -0.81 -4.25 -1.61
N VAL A 81 -0.62 -3.12 -2.31
CA VAL A 81 -1.72 -2.15 -2.53
C VAL A 81 -2.92 -2.84 -3.16
N VAL A 82 -2.65 -3.67 -4.17
CA VAL A 82 -3.73 -4.31 -4.92
C VAL A 82 -4.42 -5.40 -4.10
N LEU A 83 -3.69 -6.13 -3.25
CA LEU A 83 -4.25 -7.08 -2.28
C LEU A 83 -5.10 -6.38 -1.21
N MET A 84 -4.68 -5.19 -0.75
CA MET A 84 -5.38 -4.44 0.29
C MET A 84 -6.61 -3.68 -0.24
N SER A 85 -6.65 -3.31 -1.52
CA SER A 85 -7.79 -2.62 -2.15
C SER A 85 -9.16 -3.23 -1.84
N PRO A 86 -9.44 -4.53 -2.06
CA PRO A 86 -10.76 -5.11 -1.77
C PRO A 86 -11.10 -5.06 -0.27
N ILE A 87 -10.10 -5.20 0.61
CA ILE A 87 -10.28 -5.15 2.06
C ILE A 87 -10.67 -3.73 2.49
N VAL A 88 -9.97 -2.72 1.94
CA VAL A 88 -10.24 -1.30 2.19
C VAL A 88 -11.63 -0.91 1.71
N LEU A 89 -12.01 -1.32 0.49
CA LEU A 89 -13.33 -1.03 -0.07
C LEU A 89 -14.43 -1.67 0.77
N GLY A 90 -14.28 -2.94 1.17
CA GLY A 90 -15.26 -3.61 2.05
C GLY A 90 -15.33 -2.99 3.45
N THR A 91 -14.22 -2.47 3.98
CA THR A 91 -14.19 -1.77 5.27
C THR A 91 -14.90 -0.41 5.19
N ALA A 92 -14.68 0.33 4.11
CA ALA A 92 -15.36 1.60 3.85
C ALA A 92 -16.89 1.41 3.73
N GLU A 93 -17.30 0.37 3.00
CA GLU A 93 -18.71 0.02 2.81
C GLU A 93 -19.37 -0.39 4.13
N SER A 94 -18.68 -1.20 4.95
CA SER A 94 -19.16 -1.64 6.26
C SER A 94 -19.31 -0.49 7.27
N LEU A 95 -18.43 0.52 7.19
CA LEU A 95 -18.46 1.71 8.04
C LEU A 95 -19.37 2.82 7.48
N GLY A 96 -19.87 2.67 6.24
CA GLY A 96 -20.66 3.70 5.56
C GLY A 96 -19.89 4.99 5.27
N ILE A 97 -18.56 4.90 5.11
CA ILE A 97 -17.67 6.06 4.88
C ILE A 97 -17.08 6.04 3.47
N SER A 98 -16.55 7.18 3.06
CA SER A 98 -15.80 7.34 1.82
C SER A 98 -14.57 6.40 1.79
N PRO A 99 -14.34 5.64 0.70
CA PRO A 99 -13.17 4.78 0.57
C PRO A 99 -11.88 5.54 0.27
N TYR A 100 -11.98 6.78 -0.23
CA TYR A 100 -10.83 7.59 -0.62
C TYR A 100 -9.79 7.80 0.50
N PRO A 101 -10.15 8.23 1.72
CA PRO A 101 -9.17 8.40 2.80
C PRO A 101 -8.48 7.08 3.18
N LEU A 102 -9.22 5.98 3.24
CA LEU A 102 -8.66 4.68 3.58
C LEU A 102 -7.70 4.16 2.49
N MET A 103 -8.07 4.31 1.20
CA MET A 103 -7.20 3.95 0.09
C MET A 103 -5.94 4.81 0.03
N MET A 104 -6.06 6.11 0.32
CA MET A 104 -4.91 6.99 0.34
C MET A 104 -3.96 6.62 1.49
N ALA A 105 -4.50 6.33 2.68
CA ALA A 105 -3.71 5.89 3.81
C ALA A 105 -2.97 4.57 3.53
N THR A 106 -3.63 3.59 2.90
CA THR A 106 -2.97 2.31 2.55
C THR A 106 -1.96 2.47 1.42
N ALA A 107 -2.20 3.32 0.42
CA ALA A 107 -1.22 3.63 -0.62
C ALA A 107 0.04 4.30 -0.03
N MET A 108 -0.14 5.23 0.92
CA MET A 108 0.97 5.85 1.64
C MET A 108 1.70 4.85 2.53
N ALA A 109 0.98 3.96 3.23
CA ALA A 109 1.58 2.88 4.02
C ALA A 109 2.41 1.93 3.17
N ALA A 110 1.91 1.57 1.98
CA ALA A 110 2.63 0.73 1.04
C ALA A 110 3.89 1.42 0.50
N SER A 111 3.84 2.74 0.32
CA SER A 111 4.99 3.54 -0.11
C SER A 111 6.02 3.77 1.00
N ALA A 112 5.60 3.71 2.27
CA ALA A 112 6.45 3.87 3.45
C ALA A 112 7.30 2.62 3.77
N SER A 113 7.91 2.06 2.73
CA SER A 113 8.68 0.80 2.69
C SER A 113 10.14 1.01 3.12
N PHE A 114 10.35 1.48 4.35
CA PHE A 114 11.68 1.87 4.86
C PHE A 114 12.33 0.81 5.75
N ALA A 115 11.53 -0.03 6.40
CA ALA A 115 12.01 -0.95 7.44
C ALA A 115 12.65 -2.24 6.90
N SER A 116 12.40 -2.59 5.63
CA SER A 116 12.92 -3.79 4.99
C SER A 116 13.76 -3.44 3.76
N PRO A 117 14.90 -4.11 3.55
CA PRO A 117 15.64 -3.97 2.30
C PRO A 117 14.96 -4.73 1.15
N VAL A 118 14.19 -5.79 1.44
CA VAL A 118 13.54 -6.64 0.42
C VAL A 118 12.26 -6.01 -0.14
N SER A 119 11.69 -5.05 0.60
CA SER A 119 10.41 -4.43 0.26
C SER A 119 10.48 -3.49 -0.95
N HIS A 120 11.68 -3.02 -1.34
CA HIS A 120 11.85 -2.23 -2.55
C HIS A 120 13.18 -2.53 -3.27
N PRO A 121 13.20 -2.74 -4.61
CA PRO A 121 14.42 -3.09 -5.34
C PRO A 121 15.56 -2.08 -5.16
N ALA A 122 15.24 -0.79 -5.02
CA ALA A 122 16.22 0.26 -4.78
C ALA A 122 16.98 0.05 -3.45
N ASN A 123 16.29 -0.40 -2.39
CA ASN A 123 16.92 -0.63 -1.08
C ASN A 123 17.92 -1.80 -1.16
N VAL A 124 17.57 -2.86 -1.88
CA VAL A 124 18.49 -3.99 -2.13
C VAL A 124 19.73 -3.55 -2.91
N LEU A 125 19.56 -2.75 -3.96
CA LEU A 125 20.65 -2.29 -4.82
C LEU A 125 21.67 -1.42 -4.08
N VAL A 126 21.22 -0.63 -3.10
CA VAL A 126 22.11 0.24 -2.31
C VAL A 126 22.71 -0.50 -1.11
N MET A 127 22.08 -1.57 -0.63
CA MET A 127 22.55 -2.34 0.54
C MET A 127 23.97 -2.87 0.38
N GLY A 128 24.30 -3.44 -0.79
CA GLY A 128 25.62 -3.98 -1.09
C GLY A 128 26.74 -2.91 -1.10
N PRO A 129 26.72 -1.94 -2.02
CA PRO A 129 27.75 -0.91 -2.12
C PRO A 129 27.76 0.07 -0.93
N GLY A 130 26.63 0.26 -0.25
CA GLY A 130 26.53 1.12 0.94
C GLY A 130 26.98 0.46 2.25
N GLY A 131 27.26 -0.85 2.25
CA GLY A 131 27.67 -1.57 3.46
C GLY A 131 26.59 -1.67 4.55
N TYR A 132 25.31 -1.45 4.18
CA TYR A 132 24.20 -1.43 5.12
C TYR A 132 23.83 -2.85 5.58
N ARG A 133 23.53 -3.00 6.86
CA ARG A 133 22.99 -4.24 7.43
C ARG A 133 21.46 -4.18 7.51
N PHE A 134 20.81 -5.34 7.56
CA PHE A 134 19.35 -5.42 7.69
C PHE A 134 18.83 -4.66 8.93
N THR A 135 19.62 -4.65 10.02
CA THR A 135 19.32 -3.92 11.25
C THR A 135 19.33 -2.41 11.09
N ASP A 136 20.09 -1.87 10.14
CA ASP A 136 20.16 -0.42 9.92
C ASP A 136 18.87 0.10 9.29
N TYR A 137 18.28 -0.69 8.38
CA TYR A 137 16.96 -0.44 7.80
C TYR A 137 15.85 -0.47 8.84
N LEU A 138 15.83 -1.47 9.74
CA LEU A 138 14.85 -1.52 10.81
C LEU A 138 14.97 -0.32 11.78
N ARG A 139 16.21 0.04 12.14
CA ARG A 139 16.48 1.08 13.15
C ARG A 139 16.11 2.49 12.67
N VAL A 140 16.29 2.79 11.38
CA VAL A 140 15.96 4.09 10.79
C VAL A 140 14.56 4.07 10.18
N GLY A 141 14.15 2.94 9.60
CA GLY A 141 12.87 2.78 8.93
C GLY A 141 11.68 2.83 9.88
N LEU A 142 11.74 2.17 11.05
CA LEU A 142 10.62 2.20 12.01
C LEU A 142 10.29 3.62 12.51
N PRO A 143 11.26 4.45 12.95
CA PRO A 143 11.00 5.85 13.29
C PRO A 143 10.41 6.64 12.13
N LEU A 144 10.92 6.44 10.92
CA LEU A 144 10.47 7.18 9.74
C LEU A 144 9.03 6.79 9.37
N THR A 145 8.71 5.49 9.41
CA THR A 145 7.35 4.97 9.22
C THR A 145 6.40 5.54 10.27
N ALA A 146 6.82 5.69 11.53
CA ALA A 146 6.00 6.31 12.57
C ALA A 146 5.73 7.81 12.31
N VAL A 147 6.73 8.55 11.80
CA VAL A 147 6.54 9.94 11.37
C VAL A 147 5.55 10.01 10.21
N VAL A 148 5.69 9.13 9.22
CA VAL A 148 4.76 9.08 8.07
C VAL A 148 3.35 8.71 8.52
N PHE A 149 3.20 7.76 9.44
CA PHE A 149 1.91 7.42 10.05
C PHE A 149 1.23 8.64 10.66
N ALA A 150 1.96 9.42 11.48
CA ALA A 150 1.43 10.63 12.10
C ALA A 150 1.03 11.69 11.05
N VAL A 151 1.85 11.88 10.02
CA VAL A 151 1.54 12.82 8.93
C VAL A 151 0.31 12.37 8.15
N VAL A 152 0.20 11.09 7.80
CA VAL A 152 -0.94 10.53 7.08
C VAL A 152 -2.23 10.68 7.90
N MET A 153 -2.16 10.40 9.21
CA MET A 153 -3.27 10.58 10.13
C MET A 153 -3.80 12.01 10.21
N LEU A 154 -2.92 13.01 10.08
CA LEU A 154 -3.31 14.43 10.16
C LEU A 154 -3.71 14.99 8.80
N VAL A 155 -3.01 14.63 7.74
CA VAL A 155 -3.15 15.24 6.42
C VAL A 155 -4.28 14.60 5.61
N VAL A 156 -4.40 13.27 5.61
CA VAL A 156 -5.40 12.58 4.78
C VAL A 156 -6.83 13.02 5.11
N PRO A 157 -7.27 13.11 6.38
CA PRO A 157 -8.62 13.56 6.71
C PRO A 157 -8.93 15.01 6.30
N VAL A 158 -7.91 15.86 6.19
CA VAL A 158 -8.07 17.27 5.79
C VAL A 158 -8.34 17.39 4.30
N PHE A 159 -7.69 16.57 3.48
CA PHE A 159 -7.88 16.57 2.03
C PHE A 159 -9.02 15.65 1.57
N TRP A 160 -9.22 14.54 2.28
CA TRP A 160 -10.28 13.56 2.03
C TRP A 160 -11.06 13.31 3.32
N PRO A 161 -12.15 14.06 3.55
CA PRO A 161 -13.05 13.76 4.65
C PRO A 161 -13.71 12.39 4.47
N PHE A 162 -13.98 11.73 5.60
CA PHE A 162 -14.63 10.41 5.68
C PHE A 162 -16.09 10.48 5.25
#